data_AF-A0A9E0UH34-F1
#
_entry.id   AF-A0A9E0UH34-F1
#
_cell.length_a   1.000
_cell.length_b   1.000
_cell.length_c   1.000
_cell.angle_alpha   90.00
_cell.angle_beta   90.00
_cell.angle_gamma   90.00
#
_symmetry.space_group_name_H-M   'P 1'
#
loop_
_entity.id
_entity.type
_entity.pdbx_description
1 polymer ?
#
loop_
_entity_poly.entity_id
_entity_poly.type
_entity_poly.pdbx_seq_one_letter_code
_entity_poly.pdbx_strand_id
1 'polypeptide(L)' 'MSEVQRILARSEALCRERGVRLTDQRRRVLEILCGAGGPVGAYEILEAMRDGPRALGPPTVYRALEFLVD' A
#
# COMPACT_ATOMS: atom_id res chain seq x y z
N MET A 1 -17.99 -8.41 -0.65
CA MET A 1 -16.53 -8.27 -0.64
C MET A 1 -16.16 -7.23 -1.70
N SER A 2 -15.51 -6.13 -1.34
CA SER A 2 -15.12 -5.10 -2.32
C SER A 2 -13.96 -5.58 -3.20
N GLU A 3 -13.77 -4.95 -4.35
CA GLU A 3 -12.63 -5.22 -5.22
C GLU A 3 -11.29 -5.00 -4.50
N VAL A 4 -11.18 -3.92 -3.74
CA VAL A 4 -10.03 -3.62 -2.88
C VAL A 4 -9.74 -4.78 -1.92
N GLN A 5 -10.75 -5.32 -1.22
CA GLN A 5 -10.55 -6.47 -0.31
C GLN A 5 -10.00 -7.70 -1.03
N ARG A 6 -10.45 -7.95 -2.28
CA ARG A 6 -9.96 -9.07 -3.09
C ARG A 6 -8.50 -8.88 -3.51
N ILE A 7 -8.12 -7.67 -3.90
CA ILE A 7 -6.74 -7.32 -4.26
C ILE A 7 -5.82 -7.48 -3.04
N LEU A 8 -6.24 -6.99 -1.88
CA LEU A 8 -5.48 -7.12 -0.64
C LEU A 8 -5.26 -8.59 -0.25
N ALA A 9 -6.31 -9.42 -0.31
CA ALA A 9 -6.20 -10.85 -0.01
C ALA A 9 -5.27 -11.59 -0.98
N ARG A 10 -5.36 -11.28 -2.28
CA ARG A 10 -4.46 -11.84 -3.30
C ARG A 10 -3.02 -11.43 -3.07
N SER A 11 -2.78 -10.16 -2.76
CA SER A 11 -1.43 -9.62 -2.52
C SER A 11 -0.79 -10.24 -1.28
N GLU A 12 -1.58 -10.46 -0.22
CA GLU A 12 -1.12 -11.14 0.99
C GLU A 12 -0.74 -12.60 0.74
N ALA A 13 -1.53 -13.33 -0.08
CA ALA A 13 -1.19 -14.68 -0.50
C ALA A 13 0.12 -14.72 -1.32
N LEU A 14 0.27 -13.81 -2.29
CA LEU A 14 1.48 -13.71 -3.10
C LEU A 14 2.72 -13.39 -2.25
N CYS A 15 2.60 -12.47 -1.29
CA CYS A 15 3.70 -12.15 -0.38
C CYS A 15 4.13 -13.37 0.42
N ARG A 16 3.17 -14.13 0.95
CA ARG A 16 3.43 -15.38 1.69
C ARG A 16 4.13 -16.42 0.82
N GLU A 17 3.68 -16.61 -0.42
CA GLU A 17 4.33 -17.53 -1.38
C GLU A 17 5.79 -17.11 -1.69
N ARG A 18 6.03 -15.80 -1.81
CA ARG A 18 7.36 -15.24 -2.07
C ARG A 18 8.25 -15.12 -0.82
N GLY A 19 7.75 -15.49 0.37
CA GLY A 19 8.50 -15.36 1.63
C GLY A 19 8.74 -13.91 2.08
N VAL A 20 7.99 -12.94 1.53
CA VAL A 20 8.04 -11.53 1.90
C VAL A 20 6.79 -11.14 2.69
N ARG A 21 6.81 -9.97 3.34
CA ARG A 21 5.68 -9.49 4.15
C ARG A 21 4.98 -8.32 3.50
N LEU A 22 3.66 -8.42 3.36
CA LEU A 22 2.79 -7.27 3.17
C LEU A 22 2.56 -6.61 4.54
N THR A 23 3.44 -5.70 4.92
CA THR A 23 3.30 -4.97 6.19
C THR A 23 2.05 -4.09 6.16
N ASP A 24 1.54 -3.69 7.33
CA ASP A 24 0.35 -2.81 7.44
C ASP A 24 0.51 -1.52 6.61
N GLN A 25 1.74 -1.01 6.55
CA GLN A 25 2.08 0.14 5.74
C GLN A 25 1.94 -0.14 4.23
N ARG A 26 2.51 -1.24 3.73
CA ARG A 26 2.39 -1.63 2.32
C ARG A 26 0.94 -1.92 1.96
N ARG A 27 0.22 -2.57 2.88
CA ARG A 27 -1.23 -2.82 2.77
C ARG A 27 -2.01 -1.51 2.63
N ARG A 28 -1.71 -0.51 3.47
CA ARG A 28 -2.40 0.78 3.45
C ARG A 28 -2.09 1.57 2.17
N VAL A 29 -0.85 1.57 1.69
CA VAL A 29 -0.49 2.17 0.39
C VAL A 29 -1.26 1.51 -0.75
N LEU A 30 -1.32 0.18 -0.77
CA LEU A 30 -2.07 -0.57 -1.78
C LEU A 30 -3.58 -0.27 -1.71
N GLU A 31 -4.15 -0.16 -0.51
CA GLU A 31 -5.55 0.21 -0.32
C GLU A 31 -5.87 1.61 -0.88
N ILE A 32 -5.00 2.60 -0.63
CA ILE A 32 -5.14 3.95 -1.17
C ILE A 32 -5.09 3.93 -2.71
N LEU A 33 -4.12 3.23 -3.29
CA LEU A 33 -3.98 3.10 -4.74
C LEU A 33 -5.21 2.44 -5.39
N CYS A 34 -5.71 1.34 -4.82
CA CYS A 34 -6.86 0.63 -5.37
C CYS A 34 -8.20 1.35 -5.10
N GLY A 35 -8.26 2.19 -4.07
CA GLY A 35 -9.43 3.03 -3.78
C GLY A 35 -9.49 4.30 -4.65
N ALA A 36 -8.38 4.69 -5.27
CA ALA A 36 -8.33 5.86 -6.13
C ALA A 36 -8.90 5.57 -7.52
N GLY A 37 -9.72 6.49 -8.03
CA GLY A 37 -10.30 6.42 -9.38
C GLY A 37 -9.33 6.80 -10.52
N GLY A 38 -8.02 6.87 -10.24
CA GLY A 38 -7.01 7.33 -11.18
C GLY A 38 -5.59 7.33 -10.58
N PRO A 39 -4.59 7.83 -11.32
CA PRO A 39 -3.21 7.94 -10.85
C PRO A 39 -3.13 8.78 -9.56
N VAL A 40 -2.30 8.35 -8.61
CA VAL A 40 -2.08 9.03 -7.33
C VAL A 40 -0.59 9.31 -7.15
N GLY A 41 -0.25 10.54 -6.76
CA GLY A 41 1.10 10.95 -6.44
C GLY A 41 1.58 10.43 -5.07
N ALA A 42 2.89 10.25 -4.92
CA ALA A 42 3.47 9.78 -3.65
C ALA A 42 3.17 10.72 -2.46
N TYR A 43 3.05 12.02 -2.70
CA TYR A 43 2.70 13.00 -1.67
C TYR A 43 1.23 12.92 -1.25
N GLU A 44 0.32 12.63 -2.19
CA GLU A 44 -1.10 12.42 -1.87
C GLU A 44 -1.28 11.16 -1.03
N ILE A 45 -0.54 10.09 -1.36
CA ILE A 45 -0.47 8.88 -0.53
C ILE A 45 0.08 9.21 0.86
N LEU A 46 1.15 10.01 0.94
CA LEU A 46 1.74 10.42 2.22
C LEU A 46 0.72 11.17 3.08
N GLU A 47 -0.02 12.12 2.50
CA GLU A 47 -1.07 12.85 3.19
C GLU A 47 -2.19 11.94 3.68
N ALA A 48 -2.68 11.02 2.85
CA ALA A 48 -3.72 10.05 3.21
C ALA A 48 -3.29 9.07 4.32
N MET A 49 -1.99 9.01 4.64
CA MET A 49 -1.42 8.19 5.71
C MET A 49 -1.08 8.99 6.97
N ARG A 50 -1.22 10.33 6.98
CA ARG A 50 -0.84 11.19 8.12
C ARG A 50 -1.66 10.93 9.38
N ASP A 51 -2.89 10.47 9.25
CA ASP A 51 -3.78 10.16 10.38
C ASP A 51 -3.48 8.82 11.05
N GLY A 52 -2.47 8.09 10.56
CA GLY A 52 -2.01 6.84 11.17
C GLY A 52 -1.22 7.06 12.47
N PRO A 53 -1.03 6.01 13.28
CA PRO A 53 -0.34 6.09 14.58
C PRO A 53 1.15 6.44 14.50
N ARG A 54 1.72 6.57 13.30
CA ARG A 54 3.14 6.86 13.08
C ARG A 54 3.29 7.85 11.93
N ALA A 55 3.99 8.96 12.20
CA ALA A 55 4.41 9.89 11.16
C ALA A 55 5.29 9.18 10.13
N LEU A 56 4.93 9.30 8.85
CA LEU A 56 5.67 8.73 7.73
C LEU A 56 6.46 9.82 7.02
N GLY A 57 7.65 9.46 6.54
CA GLY A 57 8.43 10.32 5.65
C GLY A 57 8.22 9.92 4.19
N PRO A 58 8.54 10.80 3.23
CA PRO A 58 8.50 10.46 1.80
C PRO A 58 9.24 9.15 1.43
N PRO A 59 10.45 8.85 1.97
CA PRO A 59 11.14 7.60 1.66
C PRO A 59 10.31 6.36 1.94
N THR A 60 9.45 6.42 2.95
CA THR A 60 8.62 5.31 3.36
C THR A 60 7.56 4.95 2.31
N VAL A 61 6.94 5.96 1.70
CA VAL A 61 5.98 5.75 0.62
C VAL A 61 6.70 5.21 -0.62
N TYR A 62 7.86 5.77 -0.98
CA TYR A 62 8.63 5.28 -2.12
C TYR A 62 9.04 3.81 -1.97
N ARG A 63 9.47 3.38 -0.78
CA ARG A 63 9.80 1.96 -0.51
C ARG A 63 8.59 1.04 -0.56
N ALA A 64 7.42 1.52 -0.16
CA ALA A 64 6.19 0.76 -0.31
C ALA A 64 5.79 0.65 -1.79
N LEU A 65 5.91 1.72 -2.56
CA LEU A 65 5.62 1.71 -4.00
C LEU A 65 6.59 0.79 -4.76
N GLU A 66 7.89 0.88 -4.50
CA GLU A 66 8.92 -0.02 -5.07
C GLU A 66 8.57 -1.48 -4.79
N PHE A 67 8.24 -1.81 -3.55
CA PHE A 67 7.81 -3.16 -3.17
C PHE A 67 6.57 -3.67 -3.93
N LEU A 68 5.65 -2.78 -4.31
CA LEU A 68 4.41 -3.17 -5.00
C LEU A 68 4.62 -3.36 -6.51
N VAL A 69 5.73 -2.87 -7.07
CA VAL A 69 6.06 -2.99 -8.49
C VAL A 69 6.85 -4.27 -8.79
N ASP A 70 7.64 -4.77 -7.83
CA ASP A 70 8.52 -5.95 -7.97
C ASP A 70 7.87 -7.27 -7.48
#